data_AF-A0AAT9HHI6-F1
#
_entry.id   AF-A0AAT9HHI6-F1
#
_cell.length_a   1.000
_cell.length_b   1.000
_cell.length_c   1.000
_cell.angle_alpha   90.00
_cell.angle_beta   90.00
_cell.angle_gamma   90.00
#
_symmetry.space_group_name_H-M   'P 1'
#
loop_
_entity.id
_entity.type
_entity.pdbx_description
1 polymer ?
#
loop_
_entity_poly.entity_id
_entity_poly.type
_entity_poly.pdbx_seq_one_letter_code
_entity_poly.pdbx_strand_id
1 'polypeptide(L)'
;MIVRGADTQADDAAEETGRWQQILALPDGERERAALALVRAQVAAVLGHESADAVAADRAFTELGFDSVAAVELRKRLTDRTGTDLPATLAFDHPTAQAVTSLLLQEGLGLPEHTGPAQPLLTELDRLEAVLSAAPELSEDTDRITTRLEALLRSWRDTRESAAEDRRRDDDFTTASDDELFQALDDLEIGS
;
A
#
# COMPACT_ATOMS: atom_id res chain seq x y z
N MET A 1 -35.83 -32.05 14.53
CA MET A 1 -34.59 -31.83 15.32
C MET A 1 -33.44 -31.62 14.35
N ILE A 2 -33.22 -30.39 13.86
CA ILE A 2 -32.05 -30.03 13.04
C ILE A 2 -31.70 -28.56 13.33
N VAL A 3 -30.88 -28.32 14.36
CA VAL A 3 -30.13 -27.07 14.58
C VAL A 3 -28.80 -27.52 15.21
N ARG A 4 -27.78 -27.81 14.39
CA ARG A 4 -26.44 -28.16 14.87
C ARG A 4 -25.29 -27.82 13.91
N GLY A 5 -25.58 -27.10 12.82
CA GLY A 5 -24.56 -26.72 11.83
C GLY A 5 -24.01 -25.29 12.01
N ALA A 6 -24.78 -24.38 12.63
CA ALA A 6 -24.38 -22.98 12.78
C ALA A 6 -23.44 -22.74 13.97
N ASP A 7 -23.60 -23.48 15.07
CA ASP A 7 -22.77 -23.29 16.28
C ASP A 7 -21.31 -23.70 16.05
N THR A 8 -21.03 -24.77 15.30
CA THR A 8 -19.65 -25.19 15.01
C THR A 8 -18.94 -24.20 14.09
N GLN A 9 -19.64 -23.64 13.10
CA GLN A 9 -19.03 -22.73 12.13
C GLN A 9 -18.72 -21.34 12.71
N ALA A 10 -19.45 -20.92 13.74
CA ALA A 10 -19.17 -19.68 14.46
C ALA A 10 -17.98 -19.82 15.43
N ASP A 11 -17.82 -20.98 16.07
CA ASP A 11 -16.68 -21.28 16.95
C ASP A 11 -15.37 -21.37 16.15
N ASP A 12 -15.40 -22.06 15.00
CA ASP A 12 -14.24 -22.16 14.09
C ASP A 12 -13.78 -20.78 13.58
N ALA A 13 -14.73 -19.91 13.18
CA ALA A 13 -14.41 -18.56 12.70
C ALA A 13 -13.81 -17.66 13.80
N ALA A 14 -14.25 -17.83 15.05
CA ALA A 14 -13.73 -17.10 16.20
C ALA A 14 -12.29 -17.54 16.56
N GLU A 15 -12.00 -18.84 16.50
CA GLU A 15 -10.65 -19.37 16.67
C GLU A 15 -9.70 -18.90 15.55
N GLU A 16 -10.19 -18.87 14.30
CA GLU A 16 -9.41 -18.42 13.15
C GLU A 16 -9.12 -16.91 13.19
N THR A 17 -10.10 -16.09 13.58
CA THR A 17 -9.90 -14.65 13.80
C THR A 17 -8.94 -14.40 14.98
N GLY A 18 -9.01 -15.22 16.04
CA GLY A 18 -8.06 -15.19 17.15
C GLY A 18 -6.63 -15.50 16.71
N ARG A 19 -6.44 -16.41 15.76
CA ARG A 19 -5.14 -16.71 15.16
C ARG A 19 -4.61 -15.55 14.32
N TRP A 20 -5.46 -14.83 13.60
CA TRP A 20 -5.05 -13.63 12.88
C TRP A 20 -4.54 -12.53 13.82
N GLN A 21 -5.25 -12.30 14.94
CA GLN A 21 -4.81 -11.35 15.97
C GLN A 21 -3.45 -11.72 16.58
N GLN A 22 -3.18 -13.02 16.76
CA GLN A 22 -1.86 -13.49 17.22
C GLN A 22 -0.77 -13.19 16.18
N ILE A 23 -1.05 -13.36 14.90
CA ILE A 23 -0.10 -13.02 13.81
C ILE A 23 0.22 -11.53 13.86
N LEU A 24 -0.78 -10.66 13.99
CA LEU A 24 -0.59 -9.22 14.07
C LEU A 24 0.27 -8.78 15.26
N ALA A 25 0.27 -9.54 16.36
CA ALA A 25 1.11 -9.26 17.53
C ALA A 25 2.57 -9.71 17.39
N LEU A 26 2.94 -10.45 16.33
CA LEU A 26 4.32 -10.90 16.11
C LEU A 26 5.24 -9.75 15.66
N PRO A 27 6.57 -9.85 15.87
CA PRO A 27 7.55 -8.95 15.27
C PRO A 27 7.47 -8.96 13.73
N ASP A 28 7.81 -7.86 13.06
CA ASP A 28 7.49 -7.64 11.64
C ASP A 28 7.95 -8.78 10.71
N GLY A 29 9.19 -9.25 10.83
CA GLY A 29 9.71 -10.35 10.01
C GLY A 29 9.10 -11.74 10.32
N GLU A 30 8.51 -11.94 11.50
CA GLU A 30 7.74 -13.15 11.84
C GLU A 30 6.27 -13.01 11.41
N ARG A 31 5.71 -11.81 11.57
CA ARG A 31 4.36 -11.44 11.15
C ARG A 31 4.17 -11.64 9.66
N GLU A 32 5.09 -11.11 8.84
CA GLU A 32 5.02 -11.24 7.38
C GLU A 32 5.07 -12.71 6.94
N ARG A 33 6.00 -13.50 7.50
CA ARG A 33 6.10 -14.94 7.20
C ARG A 33 4.86 -15.72 7.60
N ALA A 34 4.29 -15.43 8.78
CA ALA A 34 3.10 -16.12 9.27
C ALA A 34 1.85 -15.74 8.46
N ALA A 35 1.71 -14.46 8.10
CA ALA A 35 0.63 -13.99 7.23
C ALA A 35 0.75 -14.57 5.81
N LEU A 36 1.96 -14.61 5.24
CA LEU A 36 2.20 -15.22 3.92
C LEU A 36 1.87 -16.72 3.92
N ALA A 37 2.26 -17.45 4.98
CA ALA A 37 1.91 -18.86 5.13
C ALA A 37 0.38 -19.05 5.20
N LEU A 38 -0.33 -18.16 5.88
CA LEU A 38 -1.79 -18.16 5.96
C LEU A 38 -2.42 -17.98 4.58
N VAL A 39 -1.98 -16.98 3.81
CA VAL A 39 -2.49 -16.71 2.46
C VAL A 39 -2.19 -17.86 1.51
N ARG A 40 -0.96 -18.36 1.49
CA ARG A 40 -0.57 -19.50 0.63
C ARG A 40 -1.37 -20.75 0.93
N ALA A 41 -1.69 -21.02 2.20
CA ALA A 41 -2.55 -22.12 2.58
C ALA A 41 -3.99 -21.96 2.04
N GLN A 42 -4.54 -20.73 2.05
CA GLN A 42 -5.86 -20.49 1.47
C GLN A 42 -5.88 -20.60 -0.04
N VAL A 43 -4.86 -20.06 -0.72
CA VAL A 43 -4.73 -20.20 -2.17
C VAL A 43 -4.59 -21.68 -2.57
N ALA A 44 -3.78 -22.45 -1.85
CA ALA A 44 -3.64 -23.89 -2.07
C ALA A 44 -4.97 -24.63 -1.87
N ALA A 45 -5.72 -24.31 -0.82
CA ALA A 45 -7.02 -24.92 -0.56
C ALA A 45 -8.06 -24.60 -1.64
N VAL A 46 -8.04 -23.39 -2.20
CA VAL A 46 -8.93 -22.98 -3.31
C VAL A 46 -8.55 -23.69 -4.62
N LEU A 47 -7.25 -23.84 -4.89
CA LEU A 47 -6.75 -24.52 -6.08
C LEU A 47 -6.75 -26.06 -5.95
N GLY A 48 -7.08 -26.61 -4.78
CA GLY A 48 -7.05 -28.04 -4.53
C GLY A 48 -5.63 -28.63 -4.42
N HIS A 49 -4.63 -27.80 -4.11
CA HIS A 49 -3.27 -28.25 -3.82
C HIS A 49 -3.16 -28.77 -2.38
N GLU A 50 -2.47 -29.89 -2.19
CA GLU A 50 -2.25 -30.50 -0.87
C GLU A 50 -1.32 -29.67 0.04
N SER A 51 -0.50 -28.78 -0.52
CA SER A 51 0.45 -27.97 0.25
C SER A 51 0.50 -26.51 -0.21
N ALA A 52 0.62 -25.61 0.77
CA ALA A 52 0.92 -24.19 0.59
C ALA A 52 2.26 -23.94 -0.13
N ASP A 53 3.19 -24.90 -0.06
CA ASP A 53 4.50 -24.80 -0.72
C ASP A 53 4.39 -24.87 -2.24
N ALA A 54 3.32 -25.48 -2.77
CA ALA A 54 3.04 -25.54 -4.19
C ALA A 54 2.67 -24.18 -4.80
N VAL A 55 2.25 -23.22 -3.96
CA VAL A 55 1.88 -21.85 -4.36
C VAL A 55 3.10 -20.96 -4.17
N ALA A 56 3.73 -20.49 -5.25
CA ALA A 56 4.84 -19.54 -5.15
C ALA A 56 4.33 -18.14 -4.71
N ALA A 57 5.07 -17.47 -3.81
CA ALA A 57 4.65 -16.19 -3.21
C ALA A 57 4.53 -15.06 -4.25
N ASP A 58 5.48 -15.00 -5.19
CA ASP A 58 5.60 -13.95 -6.21
C ASP A 58 4.92 -14.30 -7.53
N ARG A 59 4.31 -15.50 -7.63
CA ARG A 59 3.73 -15.95 -8.89
C ARG A 59 2.30 -15.45 -9.02
N ALA A 60 1.96 -14.97 -10.22
CA ALA A 60 0.62 -14.49 -10.51
C ALA A 60 -0.40 -15.63 -10.39
N PHE A 61 -1.54 -15.35 -9.77
CA PHE A 61 -2.64 -16.31 -9.61
C PHE A 61 -3.13 -16.85 -10.97
N THR A 62 -3.16 -16.01 -12.00
CA THR A 62 -3.53 -16.43 -13.37
C THR A 62 -2.63 -17.52 -13.93
N GLU A 63 -1.33 -17.50 -13.61
CA GLU A 63 -0.38 -18.54 -14.02
C GLU A 63 -0.52 -19.86 -13.23
N LEU A 64 -1.17 -19.79 -12.06
CA LEU A 64 -1.49 -20.93 -11.22
C LEU A 64 -2.86 -21.55 -11.56
N GLY A 65 -3.54 -21.03 -12.60
CA GLY A 65 -4.87 -21.52 -13.00
C GLY A 65 -6.02 -20.96 -12.16
N PHE A 66 -5.78 -19.85 -11.48
CA PHE A 66 -6.78 -19.19 -10.64
C PHE A 66 -7.78 -18.40 -11.51
N ASP A 67 -9.08 -18.61 -11.28
CA ASP A 67 -10.17 -18.00 -12.04
C ASP A 67 -11.03 -17.05 -11.20
N SER A 68 -12.11 -16.51 -11.78
CA SER A 68 -13.02 -15.59 -11.09
C SER A 68 -13.80 -16.24 -9.93
N VAL A 69 -14.05 -17.56 -9.98
CA VAL A 69 -14.73 -18.28 -8.90
C VAL A 69 -13.76 -18.49 -7.74
N ALA A 70 -12.53 -18.89 -8.04
CA ALA A 70 -11.43 -19.00 -7.09
C ALA A 70 -11.15 -17.66 -6.38
N ALA A 71 -11.22 -16.54 -7.10
CA ALA A 71 -11.07 -15.21 -6.52
C ALA A 71 -12.14 -14.88 -5.48
N VAL A 72 -13.40 -15.17 -5.78
CA VAL A 72 -14.52 -14.92 -4.85
C VAL A 72 -14.42 -15.83 -3.62
N GLU A 73 -14.04 -17.10 -3.81
CA GLU A 73 -13.85 -18.06 -2.72
C GLU A 73 -12.65 -17.70 -1.84
N LEU A 74 -11.51 -17.31 -2.42
CA LEU A 74 -10.36 -16.84 -1.67
C LEU A 74 -10.70 -15.61 -0.84
N ARG A 75 -11.38 -14.63 -1.43
CA ARG A 75 -11.84 -13.45 -0.69
C ARG A 75 -12.69 -13.84 0.51
N LYS A 76 -13.70 -14.69 0.29
CA LYS A 76 -14.59 -15.15 1.37
C LYS A 76 -13.78 -15.80 2.50
N ARG A 77 -12.90 -16.74 2.17
CA ARG A 77 -12.05 -17.44 3.14
C ARG A 77 -11.10 -16.51 3.89
N LEU A 78 -10.55 -15.50 3.23
CA LEU A 78 -9.68 -14.53 3.88
C LEU A 78 -10.49 -13.63 4.82
N THR A 79 -11.63 -13.10 4.37
CA THR A 79 -12.54 -12.31 5.22
C THR A 79 -13.01 -13.08 6.44
N ASP A 80 -13.39 -14.35 6.28
CA ASP A 80 -13.83 -15.21 7.39
C ASP A 80 -12.71 -15.43 8.44
N ARG A 81 -11.44 -15.43 8.02
CA ARG A 81 -10.28 -15.74 8.87
C ARG A 81 -9.60 -14.51 9.47
N THR A 82 -9.65 -13.37 8.80
CA THR A 82 -9.00 -12.14 9.25
C THR A 82 -9.99 -11.13 9.82
N GLY A 83 -11.29 -11.31 9.56
CA GLY A 83 -12.32 -10.32 9.90
C GLY A 83 -12.20 -9.03 9.08
N THR A 84 -11.39 -9.03 8.02
CA THR A 84 -11.15 -7.88 7.16
C THR A 84 -12.13 -7.87 5.99
N ASP A 85 -12.77 -6.74 5.74
CA ASP A 85 -13.60 -6.58 4.55
C ASP A 85 -12.70 -6.35 3.33
N LEU A 86 -12.73 -7.27 2.38
CA LEU A 86 -11.80 -7.28 1.25
C LEU A 86 -12.55 -6.96 -0.05
N PRO A 87 -11.96 -6.14 -0.95
CA PRO A 87 -12.59 -5.79 -2.21
C PRO A 87 -12.82 -7.00 -3.11
N ALA A 88 -13.89 -6.97 -3.91
CA ALA A 88 -14.20 -8.05 -4.86
C ALA A 88 -13.14 -8.20 -5.96
N THR A 89 -12.36 -7.14 -6.21
CA THR A 89 -11.28 -7.08 -7.20
C THR A 89 -9.92 -7.51 -6.65
N LEU A 90 -9.85 -7.99 -5.40
CA LEU A 90 -8.60 -8.38 -4.71
C LEU A 90 -7.64 -9.20 -5.57
N ALA A 91 -8.13 -10.28 -6.21
CA ALA A 91 -7.26 -11.16 -7.00
C ALA A 91 -6.71 -10.52 -8.29
N PHE A 92 -7.31 -9.40 -8.74
CA PHE A 92 -6.85 -8.63 -9.88
C PHE A 92 -5.91 -7.49 -9.47
N ASP A 93 -6.25 -6.79 -8.38
CA ASP A 93 -5.44 -5.68 -7.84
C ASP A 93 -4.17 -6.18 -7.15
N HIS A 94 -4.25 -7.37 -6.53
CA HIS A 94 -3.17 -8.06 -5.83
C HIS A 94 -3.00 -9.46 -6.43
N PRO A 95 -2.34 -9.59 -7.60
CA PRO A 95 -2.32 -10.84 -8.35
C PRO A 95 -1.39 -11.91 -7.77
N THR A 96 -0.74 -11.66 -6.63
CA THR A 96 0.20 -12.60 -5.99
C THR A 96 -0.14 -12.81 -4.52
N ALA A 97 0.26 -13.97 -3.97
CA ALA A 97 0.08 -14.25 -2.54
C ALA A 97 0.81 -13.22 -1.66
N GLN A 98 1.97 -12.73 -2.12
CA GLN A 98 2.70 -11.66 -1.45
C GLN A 98 1.92 -10.35 -1.41
N ALA A 99 1.35 -9.92 -2.54
CA ALA A 99 0.57 -8.68 -2.61
C ALA A 99 -0.68 -8.72 -1.72
N VAL A 100 -1.37 -9.87 -1.66
CA VAL A 100 -2.52 -10.08 -0.76
C VAL A 100 -2.07 -10.06 0.71
N THR A 101 -0.91 -10.64 1.02
CA THR A 101 -0.34 -10.62 2.37
C THR A 101 -0.08 -9.20 2.85
N SER A 102 0.53 -8.37 2.01
CA SER A 102 0.79 -6.96 2.32
C SER A 102 -0.51 -6.20 2.59
N LEU A 103 -1.54 -6.39 1.76
CA LEU A 103 -2.85 -5.76 1.99
C LEU A 103 -3.47 -6.19 3.32
N LEU A 104 -3.47 -7.49 3.64
CA LEU A 104 -4.03 -7.98 4.89
C LEU A 104 -3.31 -7.39 6.10
N LEU A 105 -1.98 -7.32 6.07
CA LEU A 105 -1.21 -6.70 7.15
C LEU A 105 -1.50 -5.21 7.27
N GLN A 106 -1.64 -4.52 6.14
CA GLN A 106 -2.00 -3.10 6.12
C GLN A 106 -3.36 -2.87 6.81
N GLU A 107 -4.39 -3.61 6.39
CA GLU A 107 -5.73 -3.52 6.97
C GLU A 107 -5.76 -3.95 8.46
N GLY A 108 -5.07 -5.05 8.79
CA GLY A 108 -5.04 -5.58 10.16
C GLY A 108 -4.30 -4.69 11.16
N LEU A 109 -3.32 -3.91 10.68
CA LEU A 109 -2.58 -2.94 11.49
C LEU A 109 -3.20 -1.54 11.45
N GLY A 110 -4.24 -1.32 10.64
CA GLY A 110 -4.84 0.00 10.42
C GLY A 110 -3.91 0.99 9.72
N LEU A 111 -3.01 0.49 8.88
CA LEU A 111 -2.14 1.31 8.04
C LEU A 111 -2.98 1.88 6.87
N PRO A 112 -2.73 3.13 6.44
CA PRO A 112 -3.49 3.72 5.34
C PRO A 112 -3.31 2.95 4.02
N GLU A 113 -4.35 2.90 3.18
CA GLU A 113 -4.23 2.40 1.81
C GLU A 113 -3.28 3.28 0.99
N HIS A 114 -2.16 2.71 0.56
CA HIS A 114 -1.20 3.41 -0.29
C HIS A 114 -1.58 3.29 -1.77
N THR A 115 -2.84 3.60 -2.12
CA THR A 115 -3.29 3.64 -3.52
C THR A 115 -3.31 5.09 -3.98
N GLY A 116 -2.24 5.52 -4.65
CA GLY A 116 -2.14 6.89 -5.14
C GLY A 116 -0.99 7.12 -6.14
N PRO A 117 -0.93 8.30 -6.78
CA PRO A 117 0.13 8.62 -7.74
C PRO A 117 1.54 8.61 -7.14
N ALA A 118 1.65 8.63 -5.80
CA ALA A 118 2.91 8.48 -5.09
C ALA A 118 3.37 7.02 -4.94
N GLN A 119 2.52 6.03 -5.26
CA GLN A 119 2.79 4.63 -4.93
C GLN A 119 4.05 4.05 -5.57
N PRO A 120 4.34 4.29 -6.87
CA PRO A 120 5.59 3.83 -7.46
C PRO A 120 6.84 4.39 -6.76
N LEU A 121 6.75 5.62 -6.26
CA LEU A 121 7.86 6.25 -5.53
C LEU A 121 8.04 5.65 -4.14
N LEU A 122 6.95 5.33 -3.45
CA LEU A 122 6.99 4.68 -2.13
C LEU A 122 7.60 3.27 -2.23
N THR A 123 7.24 2.48 -3.25
CA THR A 123 7.88 1.19 -3.52
C THR A 123 9.39 1.30 -3.74
N GLU A 124 9.86 2.34 -4.43
CA GLU A 124 11.31 2.56 -4.62
C GLU A 124 12.01 2.97 -3.32
N LEU A 125 11.32 3.66 -2.40
CA LEU A 125 11.86 3.97 -1.08
C LEU A 125 11.99 2.72 -0.21
N ASP A 126 11.00 1.82 -0.23
CA ASP A 126 11.07 0.53 0.48
C ASP A 126 12.24 -0.32 -0.03
N ARG A 127 12.45 -0.32 -1.36
CA ARG A 127 13.59 -1.00 -1.97
C ARG A 127 14.93 -0.40 -1.52
N LEU A 128 15.01 0.92 -1.43
CA LEU A 128 16.20 1.62 -0.94
C LEU A 128 16.47 1.25 0.52
N GLU A 129 15.44 1.24 1.37
CA GLU A 129 15.55 0.84 2.78
C GLU A 129 16.06 -0.60 2.91
N ALA A 130 15.54 -1.53 2.11
CA ALA A 130 16.01 -2.92 2.08
C ALA A 130 17.49 -3.04 1.69
N VAL A 131 17.94 -2.26 0.69
CA VAL A 131 19.35 -2.22 0.27
C VAL A 131 20.26 -1.66 1.37
N LEU A 132 19.85 -0.57 2.01
CA LEU A 132 20.61 0.05 3.10
C LEU A 132 20.71 -0.88 4.32
N SER A 133 19.64 -1.61 4.62
CA SER A 133 19.58 -2.56 5.74
C SER A 133 20.40 -3.82 5.50
N ALA A 134 20.48 -4.31 4.25
CA ALA A 134 21.17 -5.55 3.89
C ALA A 134 22.68 -5.40 3.71
N ALA A 135 23.23 -4.18 3.72
CA ALA A 135 24.62 -3.92 3.37
C ALA A 135 25.42 -3.29 4.54
N PRO A 136 25.89 -4.10 5.52
CA PRO A 136 26.69 -3.62 6.64
C PRO A 136 28.06 -3.06 6.23
N GLU A 137 28.54 -3.37 5.02
CA GLU A 137 29.79 -2.79 4.46
C GLU A 137 29.63 -1.37 3.91
N LEU A 138 28.40 -0.82 3.86
CA LEU A 138 28.17 0.59 3.49
C LEU A 138 28.63 1.58 4.59
N SER A 139 29.23 1.12 5.69
CA SER A 139 29.68 1.99 6.79
C SER A 139 30.68 3.06 6.34
N GLU A 140 31.55 2.76 5.36
CA GLU A 140 32.49 3.75 4.81
C GLU A 140 31.80 4.81 3.91
N ASP A 141 30.69 4.46 3.27
CA ASP A 141 29.92 5.34 2.37
C ASP A 141 28.65 5.94 3.04
N THR A 142 28.39 5.62 4.31
CA THR A 142 27.17 6.04 5.03
C THR A 142 27.04 7.55 5.10
N ASP A 143 28.13 8.27 5.37
CA ASP A 143 28.14 9.74 5.43
C ASP A 143 27.79 10.36 4.06
N ARG A 144 28.29 9.76 2.99
CA ARG A 144 28.04 10.22 1.61
C ARG A 144 26.59 9.96 1.19
N ILE A 145 26.06 8.79 1.53
CA ILE A 145 24.65 8.43 1.27
C ILE A 145 23.73 9.39 2.04
N THR A 146 24.00 9.60 3.33
CA THR A 146 23.24 10.51 4.19
C THR A 146 23.23 11.93 3.62
N THR A 147 24.41 12.45 3.27
CA THR A 147 24.54 13.79 2.67
C THR A 147 23.72 13.91 1.38
N ARG A 148 23.71 12.87 0.54
CA ARG A 148 22.95 12.87 -0.72
C ARG A 148 21.45 12.86 -0.47
N LEU A 149 20.96 12.08 0.50
CA LEU A 149 19.56 12.02 0.87
C LEU A 149 19.08 13.35 1.46
N GLU A 150 19.86 13.98 2.34
CA GLU A 150 19.55 15.31 2.87
C GLU A 150 19.48 16.38 1.77
N ALA A 151 20.41 16.34 0.81
CA ALA A 151 20.39 17.25 -0.33
C ALA A 151 19.15 17.06 -1.22
N LEU A 152 18.74 15.81 -1.44
CA LEU A 152 17.51 15.50 -2.18
C LEU A 152 16.26 15.99 -1.42
N LEU A 153 16.18 15.77 -0.11
CA LEU A 153 15.06 16.24 0.72
C LEU A 153 14.95 17.76 0.71
N ARG A 154 16.09 18.46 0.82
CA ARG A 154 16.14 19.93 0.74
C ARG A 154 15.65 20.40 -0.62
N SER A 155 16.18 19.86 -1.71
CA SER A 155 15.78 20.22 -3.08
C SER A 155 14.29 19.97 -3.35
N TRP A 156 13.74 18.88 -2.84
CA TRP A 156 12.32 18.57 -2.99
C TRP A 156 11.42 19.56 -2.23
N ARG A 157 11.83 19.94 -1.02
CA ARG A 157 11.14 20.96 -0.21
C ARG A 157 11.17 22.31 -0.91
N ASP A 158 12.34 22.73 -1.39
CA ASP A 158 12.52 24.00 -2.10
C ASP A 158 11.63 24.05 -3.36
N THR A 159 11.59 22.95 -4.13
CA THR A 159 10.75 22.86 -5.33
C THR A 159 9.26 23.01 -5.01
N ARG A 160 8.79 22.43 -3.89
CA ARG A 160 7.39 22.53 -3.44
C ARG A 160 7.06 23.91 -2.90
N GLU A 161 8.00 24.56 -2.22
CA GLU A 161 7.88 25.92 -1.71
C GLU A 161 7.81 26.92 -2.88
N SER A 162 8.71 26.82 -3.86
CA SER A 162 8.63 27.62 -5.10
C SER A 162 7.32 27.40 -5.85
N ALA A 163 6.88 26.14 -6.01
CA ALA A 163 5.59 25.85 -6.65
C ALA A 163 4.37 26.35 -5.86
N ALA A 164 4.51 26.60 -4.55
CA ALA A 164 3.47 27.21 -3.72
C ALA A 164 3.50 28.74 -3.81
N GLU A 165 4.68 29.34 -3.89
CA GLU A 165 4.86 30.77 -4.15
C GLU A 165 4.34 31.18 -5.53
N ASP A 166 4.62 30.38 -6.57
CA ASP A 166 4.13 30.65 -7.93
C ASP A 166 2.60 30.59 -8.00
N ARG A 167 1.96 29.62 -7.31
CA ARG A 167 0.50 29.58 -7.20
C ARG A 167 -0.07 30.80 -6.48
N ARG A 168 0.57 31.28 -5.40
CA ARG A 168 0.13 32.50 -4.71
C ARG A 168 0.28 33.74 -5.60
N ARG A 169 1.33 33.82 -6.43
CA ARG A 169 1.51 34.90 -7.40
C ARG A 169 0.43 34.86 -8.47
N ASP A 170 0.13 33.69 -9.03
CA ASP A 170 -0.97 33.53 -10.00
C ASP A 170 -2.33 33.90 -9.38
N ASP A 171 -2.57 33.54 -8.11
CA ASP A 171 -3.77 33.95 -7.38
C ASP A 171 -3.83 35.48 -7.15
N ASP A 172 -2.69 36.14 -6.92
CA ASP A 172 -2.57 37.61 -6.79
C ASP A 172 -2.88 38.32 -8.11
N PHE A 173 -2.38 37.79 -9.24
CA PHE A 173 -2.68 38.31 -10.59
C PHE A 173 -4.15 38.12 -11.01
N THR A 174 -4.84 37.11 -10.49
CA THR A 174 -6.27 36.88 -10.77
C THR A 174 -7.21 37.57 -9.78
N THR A 175 -6.70 37.98 -8.62
CA THR A 175 -7.42 38.73 -7.58
C THR A 175 -7.23 40.24 -7.67
N ALA A 176 -6.20 40.72 -8.39
CA ALA A 176 -6.11 42.10 -8.84
C ALA A 176 -7.42 42.44 -9.56
N SER A 177 -8.29 43.18 -8.88
CA SER A 177 -9.62 43.49 -9.41
C SER A 177 -9.44 44.28 -10.70
N ASP A 178 -10.31 44.05 -11.69
CA ASP A 178 -10.32 44.74 -13.00
C ASP A 178 -10.08 46.28 -12.89
N ASP A 179 -10.43 46.89 -11.76
CA ASP A 179 -10.20 48.31 -11.45
C ASP A 179 -8.72 48.72 -11.39
N GLU A 180 -7.78 47.87 -10.94
CA GLU A 180 -6.34 48.22 -10.87
C GLU A 180 -5.64 48.09 -12.23
N LEU A 181 -6.07 47.15 -13.09
CA LEU A 181 -5.55 47.00 -14.45
C LEU A 181 -5.95 48.16 -15.37
N PHE A 182 -7.13 48.74 -15.16
CA PHE A 182 -7.57 49.94 -15.89
C PHE A 182 -6.78 51.19 -15.50
N GLN A 183 -6.34 51.31 -14.23
CA GLN A 183 -5.63 52.48 -13.74
C GLN A 183 -4.17 52.57 -14.25
N ALA A 184 -3.54 51.42 -14.53
CA ALA A 184 -2.19 51.37 -15.12
C ALA A 184 -2.14 51.74 -16.62
N LEU A 185 -3.27 51.66 -17.33
CA LEU A 185 -3.37 52.09 -18.73
C LEU A 185 -3.64 53.60 -18.85
N ASP A 186 -4.38 54.18 -17.90
CA ASP A 186 -4.70 55.62 -17.88
C ASP A 186 -3.43 56.47 -17.61
N ASP A 187 -2.50 55.99 -16.79
CA ASP A 187 -1.21 56.66 -16.52
C ASP A 187 -0.24 56.68 -17.73
N LEU A 188 -0.49 55.88 -18.78
CA LEU A 188 0.33 55.87 -20.00
C LEU A 188 -0.21 56.83 -21.09
N GLU A 189 -1.47 57.24 -21.01
CA GLU A 189 -2.13 58.10 -22.02
C GLU A 189 -2.14 59.59 -21.64
N ILE A 190 -1.87 59.94 -20.37
CA ILE A 190 -1.74 61.33 -19.88
C ILE A 190 -0.26 61.78 -19.89
N GLY A 191 0.48 61.44 -20.95
CA GLY A 191 1.92 61.67 -21.07
C GLY A 191 2.35 62.11 -22.47
N SER A 192 1.63 63.03 -23.12
CA SER A 192 2.10 63.79 -24.29
C SER A 192 1.44 65.16 -24.40
#